data_AF-A0A139NLD0-F1
#
_entry.id   AF-A0A139NLD0-F1
#
_cell.length_a   1.000
_cell.length_b   1.000
_cell.length_c   1.000
_cell.angle_alpha   90.00
_cell.angle_beta   90.00
_cell.angle_gamma   90.00
#
_symmetry.space_group_name_H-M   'P 1'
#
loop_
_entity.id
_entity.type
_entity.pdbx_description
1 polymer ?
#
loop_
_entity_poly.entity_id
_entity_poly.type
_entity_poly.pdbx_seq_one_letter_code
_entity_poly.pdbx_strand_id
1 'polypeptide(L)'
;MSYEQDFLADFEQWVNQQVTINQIAMDQAHKVWKEDKDARAEDAFIRYESKLDAYRFLQGKFANYHNKKGFHDMPEDLFGKRTY
;
A
#
# COMPACT_ATOMS: atom_id res chain seq x y z
N MET A 1 -16.50 -20.33 4.70
CA MET A 1 -15.82 -19.37 5.60
C MET A 1 -16.89 -18.64 6.39
N SER A 2 -16.57 -18.01 7.52
CA SER A 2 -17.52 -17.11 8.19
C SER A 2 -17.66 -15.81 7.40
N TYR A 3 -18.72 -15.04 7.66
CA TYR A 3 -18.92 -13.72 7.05
C TYR A 3 -17.69 -12.81 7.25
N GLU A 4 -17.12 -12.81 8.45
CA GLU A 4 -15.95 -12.01 8.78
C GLU A 4 -14.70 -12.48 8.02
N GLN A 5 -14.55 -13.78 7.79
CA GLN A 5 -13.44 -14.33 7.01
C GLN A 5 -13.56 -13.96 5.52
N ASP A 6 -14.77 -14.04 4.96
CA ASP A 6 -15.02 -13.63 3.57
C ASP A 6 -14.79 -12.12 3.40
N PHE A 7 -15.30 -11.31 4.33
CA PHE A 7 -15.07 -9.87 4.32
C PHE A 7 -13.59 -9.50 4.39
N LEU A 8 -12.81 -10.17 5.26
CA LEU A 8 -11.38 -9.93 5.39
C LEU A 8 -10.61 -10.38 4.14
N ALA A 9 -11.01 -11.48 3.50
CA ALA A 9 -10.40 -11.92 2.24
C ALA A 9 -10.65 -10.93 1.11
N ASP A 10 -11.90 -10.46 0.96
CA ASP A 10 -12.24 -9.43 -0.03
C ASP A 10 -11.52 -8.11 0.25
N PHE A 11 -11.38 -7.74 1.52
CA PHE A 11 -10.66 -6.54 1.91
C PHE A 11 -9.16 -6.65 1.60
N GLU A 12 -8.52 -7.78 1.87
CA GLU A 12 -7.12 -8.01 1.51
C GLU A 12 -6.92 -7.93 -0.01
N GLN A 13 -7.81 -8.57 -0.78
CA GLN A 13 -7.78 -8.52 -2.24
C GLN A 13 -7.91 -7.08 -2.73
N TRP A 14 -8.84 -6.30 -2.17
CA TRP A 14 -9.01 -4.90 -2.52
C TRP A 14 -7.76 -4.06 -2.19
N VAL A 15 -7.15 -4.24 -1.01
CA VAL A 15 -5.90 -3.54 -0.64
C VAL A 15 -4.79 -3.85 -1.64
N ASN A 16 -4.63 -5.12 -2.02
CA ASN A 16 -3.62 -5.52 -3.00
C ASN A 16 -3.86 -4.87 -4.37
N GLN A 17 -5.11 -4.77 -4.82
CA GLN A 17 -5.46 -4.04 -6.05
C GLN A 17 -5.12 -2.54 -5.93
N GLN A 18 -5.40 -1.92 -4.78
CA GLN A 18 -5.08 -0.51 -4.57
C GLN A 18 -3.58 -0.25 -4.61
N VAL A 19 -2.75 -1.15 -4.07
CA VAL A 19 -1.28 -1.05 -4.19
C VAL A 19 -0.86 -1.03 -5.65
N THR A 20 -1.36 -1.95 -6.48
CA THR A 20 -1.05 -2.00 -7.91
C THR A 20 -1.50 -0.73 -8.64
N ILE A 21 -2.73 -0.27 -8.39
CA ILE A 21 -3.29 0.92 -9.04
C ILE A 21 -2.49 2.18 -8.68
N ASN A 22 -2.21 2.39 -7.38
CA ASN A 22 -1.51 3.58 -6.93
C ASN A 22 -0.04 3.56 -7.36
N GLN A 23 0.61 2.39 -7.42
CA GLN A 23 1.97 2.26 -7.97
C GLN A 23 2.01 2.69 -9.45
N ILE A 24 1.12 2.17 -10.29
CA ILE A 24 1.06 2.54 -11.71
C ILE A 24 0.77 4.04 -11.88
N ALA A 25 -0.19 4.57 -11.11
CA ALA A 25 -0.56 5.98 -11.17
C ALA A 25 0.59 6.91 -10.69
N MET A 26 1.31 6.51 -9.64
CA MET A 26 2.49 7.20 -9.14
C MET A 26 3.60 7.22 -10.18
N ASP A 27 3.92 6.07 -10.78
CA ASP A 27 4.97 5.96 -11.80
C ASP A 27 4.66 6.82 -13.03
N GLN A 28 3.39 6.85 -13.45
CA GLN A 28 2.93 7.69 -14.55
C GLN A 28 3.00 9.18 -14.21
N ALA A 29 2.56 9.58 -13.01
CA ALA A 29 2.65 10.97 -12.56
C ALA A 29 4.12 11.44 -12.46
N HIS A 30 5.00 10.58 -11.94
CA HIS A 30 6.43 10.85 -11.86
C HIS A 30 7.07 11.04 -13.24
N LYS A 31 6.66 10.24 -14.23
CA LYS A 31 7.13 10.37 -15.61
C LYS A 31 6.73 11.73 -16.20
N VAL A 32 5.46 12.12 -16.09
CA VAL A 32 4.96 13.41 -16.59
C VAL A 32 5.65 14.58 -15.90
N TRP A 33 5.85 14.52 -14.59
CA TRP A 33 6.59 15.57 -13.86
C TRP A 33 8.04 15.70 -14.35
N LYS A 34 8.73 14.60 -14.62
CA LYS A 34 10.11 14.62 -15.14
C LYS A 34 10.20 15.21 -16.56
N GLU A 35 9.22 14.91 -17.41
CA GLU A 35 9.22 15.33 -18.82
C GLU A 35 8.76 16.79 -18.96
N ASP A 36 7.69 17.19 -18.28
CA ASP A 36 7.00 18.46 -18.51
C ASP A 36 7.20 19.50 -17.39
N LYS A 37 7.79 19.10 -16.25
CA LYS A 37 7.89 19.92 -15.01
C LYS A 37 6.54 20.52 -14.57
N ASP A 38 5.44 19.81 -14.85
CA ASP A 38 4.10 20.24 -14.46
C ASP A 38 3.91 20.04 -12.94
N ALA A 39 3.67 21.13 -12.21
CA ALA A 39 3.42 21.13 -10.77
C ALA A 39 2.20 20.27 -10.38
N ARG A 40 1.22 20.09 -11.28
CA ARG A 40 0.06 19.23 -11.03
C ARG A 40 0.43 17.75 -11.03
N ALA A 41 1.47 17.38 -11.79
CA ALA A 41 1.98 16.02 -11.83
C ALA A 41 2.80 15.70 -10.55
N GLU A 42 3.48 16.69 -9.98
CA GLU A 42 4.15 16.59 -8.68
C GLU A 42 3.15 16.33 -7.54
N ASP A 43 2.09 17.14 -7.46
CA ASP A 43 1.01 16.95 -6.48
C ASP A 43 0.33 15.58 -6.62
N ALA A 44 0.13 15.12 -7.86
CA ALA A 44 -0.45 13.81 -8.14
C ALA A 44 0.49 12.68 -7.68
N PHE A 45 1.79 12.81 -7.95
CA PHE A 45 2.81 11.86 -7.49
C PHE A 45 2.79 11.71 -5.97
N ILE A 46 2.88 12.82 -5.22
CA ILE A 46 2.87 12.82 -3.75
C ILE A 46 1.58 12.17 -3.22
N ARG A 47 0.44 12.44 -3.86
CA ARG A 47 -0.85 11.86 -3.47
C ARG A 47 -0.88 10.34 -3.65
N TYR A 48 -0.39 9.83 -4.78
CA TYR A 48 -0.37 8.40 -5.03
C TYR A 48 0.67 7.68 -4.18
N GLU A 49 1.82 8.31 -3.92
CA GLU A 49 2.82 7.81 -2.98
C GLU A 49 2.25 7.68 -1.56
N SER A 50 1.58 8.72 -1.05
CA SER A 50 0.97 8.70 0.29
C SER A 50 -0.09 7.60 0.43
N LYS A 51 -0.93 7.40 -0.60
CA LYS A 51 -1.91 6.29 -0.61
C LYS A 51 -1.22 4.93 -0.65
N LEU A 52 -0.19 4.79 -1.49
CA LEU A 52 0.57 3.56 -1.63
C LEU A 52 1.22 3.14 -0.32
N ASP A 53 1.81 4.09 0.42
CA ASP A 53 2.38 3.84 1.75
C ASP A 53 1.32 3.33 2.74
N ALA A 54 0.16 3.98 2.79
CA ALA A 54 -0.95 3.55 3.65
C ALA A 54 -1.45 2.13 3.31
N TYR A 55 -1.55 1.78 2.01
CA TYR A 55 -1.96 0.44 1.61
C TYR A 55 -0.90 -0.62 1.92
N ARG A 56 0.39 -0.31 1.76
CA ARG A 56 1.49 -1.21 2.17
C ARG A 56 1.49 -1.44 3.68
N PHE A 57 1.17 -0.43 4.48
CA PHE A 57 0.97 -0.61 5.92
C PHE A 57 -0.16 -1.60 6.22
N LEU A 58 -1.29 -1.50 5.52
CA LEU A 58 -2.42 -2.44 5.66
C LEU A 58 -2.06 -3.86 5.20
N GLN A 59 -1.26 -4.03 4.13
CA GLN A 59 -0.76 -5.35 3.74
C GLN A 59 0.00 -6.03 4.90
N GLY A 60 0.79 -5.25 5.66
CA GLY A 60 1.42 -5.73 6.88
C GLY A 60 0.42 -6.21 7.94
N LYS A 61 -0.75 -5.57 8.05
CA LYS A 61 -1.81 -6.00 8.97
C LYS A 61 -2.47 -7.29 8.54
N PHE A 62 -2.60 -7.54 7.24
CA PHE A 62 -3.02 -8.85 6.74
C PHE A 62 -1.96 -9.93 6.97
N ALA A 63 -0.66 -9.60 6.86
CA ALA A 63 0.40 -10.52 7.27
C ALA A 63 0.28 -10.90 8.75
N ASN A 64 -0.08 -9.97 9.64
CA ASN A 64 -0.37 -10.30 11.04
C ASN A 64 -1.59 -11.22 11.16
N TYR A 65 -2.67 -10.93 10.43
CA TYR A 65 -3.89 -11.76 10.43
C TYR A 65 -3.59 -13.21 10.05
N HIS A 66 -2.85 -13.45 8.96
CA HIS A 66 -2.45 -14.80 8.52
C HIS A 66 -1.56 -15.51 9.55
N ASN A 67 -0.71 -14.75 10.25
CA ASN A 67 0.16 -15.26 11.31
C ASN A 67 -0.51 -15.33 12.69
N LYS A 68 -1.82 -15.06 12.79
CA LYS A 68 -2.58 -15.02 14.05
C LYS A 68 -1.97 -14.08 15.11
N LYS A 69 -1.33 -13.01 14.65
CA LYS A 69 -0.80 -11.92 15.49
C LYS A 69 -1.86 -10.87 15.73
N GLY A 70 -1.68 -10.07 16.77
CA GLY A 70 -2.54 -8.94 17.06
C GLY A 70 -2.44 -7.87 15.96
N PHE A 71 -3.50 -7.08 15.81
CA PHE A 71 -3.50 -5.97 14.84
C PHE A 71 -2.39 -4.95 15.13
N HIS A 72 -2.05 -4.73 16.40
CA HIS A 72 -1.01 -3.78 16.81
C HIS A 72 0.41 -4.33 16.74
N ASP A 73 0.58 -5.63 16.47
CA ASP A 73 1.90 -6.25 16.39
C ASP A 73 2.66 -5.71 15.18
N MET A 74 3.98 -5.71 15.29
CA MET A 74 4.86 -5.32 14.20
C MET A 74 4.96 -6.47 13.19
N PRO A 75 4.60 -6.28 11.91
CA PRO A 75 4.80 -7.28 10.88
C PRO A 75 6.31 -7.47 10.65
N GLU A 76 6.75 -8.72 10.45
CA GLU A 76 8.18 -9.08 10.41
C GLU A 76 8.96 -8.37 9.29
N ASP A 77 8.28 -7.94 8.22
CA ASP A 77 8.90 -7.33 7.04
C ASP A 77 8.44 -5.88 6.76
N LEU A 78 7.67 -5.23 7.64
CA LEU A 78 7.00 -3.96 7.33
C LEU A 78 7.95 -2.80 6.98
N PHE A 79 9.17 -2.83 7.51
CA PHE A 79 10.14 -1.74 7.33
C PHE A 79 11.36 -2.15 6.51
N GLY A 80 11.39 -3.36 5.96
CA GLY A 80 12.65 -3.99 5.59
C GLY A 80 13.55 -4.12 6.81
N LYS A 81 14.61 -4.93 6.72
CA LYS A 81 15.62 -4.99 7.77
C LYS A 81 16.13 -3.57 8.07
N ARG A 82 15.83 -3.04 9.26
CA ARG A 82 16.57 -1.91 9.81
C ARG A 82 18.01 -2.38 10.04
N THR A 83 18.86 -2.26 9.03
CA THR A 83 20.30 -2.28 9.21
C THR A 83 20.68 -1.02 9.98
N TYR A 84 21.02 -1.19 11.25
CA TYR A 84 21.79 -0.22 12.03
C TYR A 84 23.27 -0.38 11.69
#